data_AF-A0A3D3Z1G0-F1
#
_entry.id   AF-A0A3D3Z1G0-F1
#
_cell.length_a   1.000
_cell.length_b   1.000
_cell.length_c   1.000
_cell.angle_alpha   90.00
_cell.angle_beta   90.00
_cell.angle_gamma   90.00
#
_symmetry.space_group_name_H-M   'P 1'
#
loop_
_entity.id
_entity.type
_entity.pdbx_description
1 polymer ?
#
loop_
_entity_poly.entity_id
_entity_poly.type
_entity_poly.pdbx_seq_one_letter_code
_entity_poly.pdbx_strand_id
1 'polypeptide(L)'
;MTGLINPARGEAVLHVDGRPLILCLTMGALARLEAALEVNTLEALEARLATLSSHDVLVIISALLCGEAMSAADLAKAQIRPAEAAEAITKAFEGAGA
;
A
#
# COMPACT_ATOMS: atom_id res chain seq x y z
N MET A 1 17.56 10.33 -5.01
CA MET A 1 17.32 11.05 -3.75
C MET A 1 16.64 10.06 -2.82
N THR A 2 17.34 9.52 -1.83
CA THR A 2 16.73 8.74 -0.75
C THR A 2 15.83 9.72 0.00
N GLY A 3 14.57 9.80 -0.43
CA GLY A 3 13.64 10.82 0.05
C GLY A 3 13.49 10.67 1.56
N LEU A 4 13.66 11.77 2.30
CA LEU A 4 13.27 11.82 3.70
C LEU A 4 11.81 11.37 3.78
N ILE A 5 11.56 10.27 4.49
CA ILE A 5 10.21 9.82 4.80
C ILE A 5 9.53 10.91 5.62
N ASN A 6 8.30 11.26 5.26
CA ASN A 6 7.48 12.16 6.06
C ASN A 6 6.48 11.37 6.90
N PRO A 7 6.83 10.97 8.14
CA PRO A 7 5.92 10.24 9.00
C PRO A 7 4.65 11.04 9.33
N ALA A 8 4.69 12.38 9.29
CA ALA A 8 3.50 13.22 9.50
C ALA A 8 2.50 13.14 8.32
N ARG A 9 2.90 12.60 7.15
CA ARG A 9 2.00 12.26 6.03
C ARG A 9 1.66 10.78 5.98
N GLY A 10 2.11 9.98 6.96
CA GLY A 10 2.00 8.52 6.91
C GLY A 10 2.80 7.88 5.79
N GLU A 11 3.96 8.45 5.45
CA GLU A 11 4.87 7.81 4.49
C GLU A 11 5.64 6.67 5.16
N ALA A 12 5.58 5.48 4.56
CA ALA A 12 6.29 4.29 4.97
C ALA A 12 7.19 3.78 3.83
N VAL A 13 8.30 3.12 4.17
CA VAL A 13 9.22 2.56 3.17
C VAL A 13 8.96 1.07 3.00
N LEU A 14 8.91 0.64 1.74
CA LEU A 14 8.95 -0.76 1.36
C LEU A 14 10.09 -0.99 0.36
N HIS A 15 10.94 -1.97 0.60
CA HIS A 15 11.96 -2.39 -0.36
C HIS A 15 11.38 -3.40 -1.36
N VAL A 16 11.50 -3.06 -2.65
CA VAL A 16 11.10 -3.90 -3.79
C VAL A 16 12.32 -4.07 -4.69
N ASP A 17 12.77 -5.31 -4.90
CA ASP A 17 14.03 -5.61 -5.60
C ASP A 17 15.24 -4.84 -5.02
N GLY A 18 15.25 -4.66 -3.70
CA GLY A 18 16.28 -3.91 -2.99
C GLY A 18 16.21 -2.39 -3.20
N ARG A 19 15.21 -1.86 -3.92
CA ARG A 19 14.98 -0.43 -4.12
C ARG A 19 13.93 0.08 -3.12
N PRO A 20 14.18 1.20 -2.42
CA PRO A 20 13.20 1.76 -1.51
C PRO A 20 12.09 2.47 -2.30
N LEU A 21 10.84 2.06 -2.07
CA LEU A 21 9.62 2.72 -2.53
C LEU A 21 8.86 3.29 -1.33
N ILE A 22 8.07 4.33 -1.57
CA ILE A 22 7.28 5.00 -0.52
C ILE A 22 5.81 4.57 -0.65
N LEU A 23 5.22 4.13 0.44
CA LEU A 23 3.79 3.89 0.59
C LEU A 23 3.17 5.06 1.38
N CYS A 24 1.99 5.53 0.97
CA CYS A 24 1.25 6.58 1.66
C CYS A 24 -0.26 6.42 1.41
N LEU A 25 -1.05 6.34 2.48
CA LEU A 25 -2.51 6.28 2.36
C LEU A 25 -3.06 7.69 2.11
N THR A 26 -3.30 7.99 0.83
CA THR A 26 -3.92 9.24 0.39
C THR A 26 -5.39 8.99 -0.02
N MET A 27 -6.19 10.05 -0.15
CA MET A 27 -7.55 9.91 -0.71
C MET A 27 -7.54 9.27 -2.12
N GLY A 28 -6.52 9.54 -2.93
CA GLY A 28 -6.37 8.88 -4.23
C GLY A 28 -6.00 7.39 -4.12
N ALA A 29 -5.28 7.00 -3.06
CA ALA A 29 -5.00 5.60 -2.77
C ALA A 29 -6.27 4.86 -2.30
N LEU A 30 -7.07 5.48 -1.43
CA LEU A 30 -8.37 4.94 -1.01
C LEU A 30 -9.29 4.69 -2.21
N ALA A 31 -9.43 5.66 -3.11
CA ALA A 31 -10.24 5.49 -4.32
C ALA A 31 -9.73 4.36 -5.22
N ARG A 32 -8.40 4.15 -5.30
CA ARG A 32 -7.81 3.01 -6.02
C ARG A 32 -8.09 1.68 -5.32
N LEU A 33 -8.03 1.62 -4.00
CA LEU A 33 -8.37 0.43 -3.22
C LEU A 33 -9.83 0.04 -3.43
N GLU A 34 -10.75 1.00 -3.37
CA GLU A 34 -12.17 0.79 -3.63
C GLU A 34 -12.40 0.19 -5.03
N ALA A 35 -11.80 0.82 -6.05
CA ALA A 35 -11.89 0.33 -7.43
C ALA A 35 -11.27 -1.06 -7.62
N ALA A 36 -10.12 -1.33 -7.01
CA ALA A 36 -9.40 -2.59 -7.18
C ALA A 36 -10.03 -3.76 -6.40
N LEU A 37 -10.71 -3.46 -5.30
CA LEU A 37 -11.42 -4.45 -4.47
C LEU A 37 -12.91 -4.54 -4.80
N GLU A 38 -13.36 -3.81 -5.82
CA GLU A 38 -14.75 -3.78 -6.31
C GLU A 38 -15.78 -3.40 -5.23
N VAL A 39 -15.42 -2.43 -4.40
CA VAL A 39 -16.27 -1.86 -3.34
C VAL A 39 -16.52 -0.37 -3.59
N ASN A 40 -17.63 0.15 -3.04
CA ASN A 40 -18.06 1.54 -3.29
C ASN A 40 -18.30 2.35 -2.01
N THR A 41 -17.96 1.81 -0.83
CA THR A 41 -18.05 2.53 0.44
C THR A 41 -16.86 2.18 1.33
N LEU A 42 -16.51 3.08 2.26
CA LEU A 42 -15.44 2.85 3.21
C LEU A 42 -15.75 1.68 4.16
N GLU A 43 -17.00 1.48 4.56
CA GLU A 43 -17.40 0.34 5.39
C GLU A 43 -17.24 -0.99 4.65
N ALA A 44 -17.57 -1.03 3.35
CA ALA A 44 -17.35 -2.21 2.51
C ALA A 44 -15.86 -2.47 2.30
N LEU A 45 -15.06 -1.42 2.16
CA LEU A 45 -13.61 -1.51 2.09
C LEU A 45 -13.01 -2.07 3.38
N GLU A 46 -13.41 -1.56 4.55
CA GLU A 46 -12.98 -2.05 5.86
C GLU A 46 -13.28 -3.56 6.01
N ALA A 47 -14.50 -3.98 5.71
CA ALA A 47 -14.90 -5.38 5.76
C ALA A 47 -14.04 -6.26 4.81
N ARG A 48 -13.67 -5.75 3.64
CA ARG A 48 -12.83 -6.48 2.69
C ARG A 48 -11.38 -6.57 3.15
N LEU A 49 -10.86 -5.51 3.77
CA LEU A 49 -9.51 -5.47 4.36
C LEU A 49 -9.37 -6.40 5.57
N ALA A 50 -10.47 -6.79 6.23
CA ALA A 50 -10.45 -7.81 7.28
C ALA A 50 -10.15 -9.24 6.76
N THR A 51 -10.29 -9.47 5.44
CA THR A 51 -10.13 -10.79 4.81
C THR A 51 -9.26 -10.73 3.55
N LEU A 52 -7.94 -10.61 3.76
CA LEU A 52 -6.96 -10.45 2.68
C LEU A 52 -6.31 -11.77 2.25
N SER A 53 -6.23 -11.97 0.94
CA SER A 53 -5.32 -12.92 0.31
C SER A 53 -3.94 -12.29 0.05
N SER A 54 -2.94 -13.10 -0.28
CA SER A 54 -1.62 -12.59 -0.69
C SER A 54 -1.69 -11.70 -1.94
N HIS A 55 -2.64 -11.96 -2.84
CA HIS A 55 -2.87 -11.08 -4.01
C HIS A 55 -3.40 -9.71 -3.57
N ASP A 56 -4.31 -9.68 -2.60
CA ASP A 56 -4.88 -8.42 -2.09
C ASP A 56 -3.80 -7.56 -1.43
N VAL A 57 -2.80 -8.17 -0.77
CA VAL A 57 -1.64 -7.44 -0.24
C VAL A 57 -0.86 -6.73 -1.37
N LEU A 58 -0.66 -7.38 -2.51
CA LEU A 58 0.01 -6.75 -3.66
C LEU A 58 -0.83 -5.63 -4.27
N VAL A 59 -2.15 -5.80 -4.32
CA VAL A 59 -3.10 -4.75 -4.73
C VAL A 59 -3.01 -3.55 -3.79
N ILE A 60 -2.96 -3.78 -2.49
CA ILE A 60 -2.83 -2.72 -1.49
C ILE A 60 -1.52 -1.95 -1.68
N ILE A 61 -0.39 -2.66 -1.82
CA ILE A 61 0.91 -2.02 -2.08
C ILE A 61 0.84 -1.17 -3.35
N SER A 62 0.33 -1.74 -4.45
CA SER A 62 0.16 -1.05 -5.73
C SER A 62 -0.64 0.25 -5.58
N ALA A 63 -1.74 0.21 -4.81
CA ALA A 63 -2.57 1.38 -4.57
C ALA A 63 -1.91 2.45 -3.69
N LEU A 64 -1.08 2.05 -2.72
CA LEU A 64 -0.41 2.91 -1.76
C LEU A 64 0.88 3.57 -2.28
N LEU A 65 1.44 3.08 -3.40
CA LEU A 65 2.69 3.62 -3.95
C LEU A 65 2.60 5.13 -4.23
N CYS A 66 3.55 5.87 -3.66
CA CYS A 66 3.73 7.29 -3.88
C CYS A 66 4.88 7.50 -4.89
N GLY A 67 4.55 8.08 -6.04
CA GLY A 67 5.50 8.31 -7.13
C GLY A 67 5.33 7.32 -8.28
N GLU A 68 6.23 6.35 -8.40
CA GLU A 68 6.23 5.39 -9.50
C GLU A 68 5.13 4.33 -9.32
N ALA A 69 4.22 4.26 -10.30
CA ALA A 69 3.14 3.29 -10.30
C ALA A 69 3.68 1.91 -10.72
N MET A 70 3.41 0.89 -9.92
CA MET A 70 3.64 -0.52 -10.27
C MET A 70 2.35 -1.29 -10.08
N SER A 71 2.01 -2.18 -11.02
CA SER A 71 0.82 -3.02 -10.90
C SER A 71 1.05 -4.15 -9.88
N ALA A 72 -0.04 -4.71 -9.35
CA ALA A 72 0.04 -5.93 -8.53
C ALA A 72 0.74 -7.08 -9.26
N ALA A 73 0.59 -7.17 -10.59
CA ALA A 73 1.25 -8.18 -11.42
C ALA A 73 2.76 -7.96 -11.58
N ASP A 74 3.23 -6.71 -11.52
CA ASP A 74 4.65 -6.39 -11.51
C ASP A 74 5.25 -6.67 -10.13
N LEU A 75 4.55 -6.29 -9.06
CA LEU A 75 4.93 -6.57 -7.68
C LEU A 75 4.99 -8.08 -7.40
N ALA A 76 4.11 -8.88 -8.02
CA ALA A 76 4.12 -10.35 -7.91
C ALA A 76 5.40 -10.99 -8.47
N LYS A 77 6.13 -10.30 -9.37
CA LYS A 77 7.39 -10.77 -9.96
C LYS A 77 8.61 -10.22 -9.23
N ALA A 78 8.42 -9.22 -8.37
CA ALA A 78 9.48 -8.54 -7.66
C ALA A 78 9.81 -9.24 -6.33
N GLN A 79 11.01 -9.01 -5.82
CA GLN A 79 11.41 -9.46 -4.49
C GLN A 79 10.89 -8.49 -3.42
N ILE A 80 9.96 -8.97 -2.61
CA ILE A 80 9.36 -8.25 -1.50
C ILE A 80 9.37 -9.17 -0.27
N ARG A 81 9.83 -8.66 0.88
CA ARG A 81 9.77 -9.41 2.13
C ARG A 81 8.36 -9.32 2.73
N PRO A 82 7.64 -10.43 2.97
CA PRO A 82 6.25 -10.37 3.44
C PRO A 82 6.07 -9.62 4.77
N ALA A 83 7.00 -9.78 5.71
CA ALA A 83 6.95 -9.07 6.99
C ALA A 83 7.14 -7.55 6.83
N GLU A 84 8.02 -7.14 5.91
CA GLU A 84 8.27 -5.73 5.62
C GLU A 84 7.09 -5.08 4.91
N ALA A 85 6.46 -5.81 3.98
CA ALA A 85 5.22 -5.40 3.33
C ALA A 85 4.12 -5.12 4.35
N ALA A 86 3.89 -6.06 5.27
CA ALA A 86 2.90 -5.91 6.32
C ALA A 86 3.19 -4.68 7.21
N GLU A 87 4.44 -4.53 7.65
CA GLU A 87 4.86 -3.39 8.47
C GLU A 87 4.69 -2.04 7.76
N ALA A 88 5.06 -1.96 6.48
CA ALA A 88 4.95 -0.74 5.69
C ALA A 88 3.48 -0.36 5.44
N ILE A 89 2.61 -1.34 5.19
CA ILE A 89 1.16 -1.11 5.08
C ILE A 89 0.61 -0.59 6.41
N THR A 90 0.90 -1.25 7.53
CA THR A 90 0.44 -0.81 8.85
C THR A 90 0.84 0.64 9.13
N LYS A 91 2.11 0.99 8.92
CA LYS A 91 2.61 2.36 9.12
C LYS A 91 1.92 3.39 8.23
N ALA A 92 1.60 3.02 6.99
CA ALA A 92 0.90 3.92 6.07
C ALA A 92 -0.54 4.21 6.51
N PHE A 93 -1.23 3.22 7.10
CA PHE A 93 -2.57 3.39 7.68
C PHE A 93 -2.52 4.19 8.98
N GLU A 94 -1.64 3.84 9.92
CA GLU A 94 -1.48 4.55 11.20
C GLU A 94 -1.21 6.05 11.00
N GLY A 95 -0.34 6.41 10.04
CA GLY A 95 -0.02 7.81 9.76
C GLY A 95 -1.13 8.61 9.08
N ALA A 96 -2.16 7.95 8.53
CA ALA A 96 -3.36 8.59 8.02
C ALA A 96 -4.46 8.76 9.09
N GLY A 97 -4.25 8.22 10.30
CA GLY A 97 -5.26 8.18 11.37
C GLY A 97 -6.39 7.19 11.10
N ALA A 98 -6.13 6.16 10.29
CA ALA A 98 -7.03 5.08 9.93
C ALA A 98 -6.72 3.78 10.70
#